data_AF-A0AAU5Q8I7-F1
#
_entry.id   AF-A0AAU5Q8I7-F1
#
_cell.length_a   1.000
_cell.length_b   1.000
_cell.length_c   1.000
_cell.angle_alpha   90.00
_cell.angle_beta   90.00
_cell.angle_gamma   90.00
#
_symmetry.space_group_name_H-M   'P 1'
#
loop_
_entity.id
_entity.type
_entity.pdbx_description
1 polymer ?
#
loop_
_entity_poly.entity_id
_entity_poly.type
_entity_poly.pdbx_seq_one_letter_code
_entity_poly.pdbx_strand_id
1 'polypeptide(L)'
;MLPPAERLAVTAPFGQRWPGLAPGRPTGPDPDKEAAEYAEFFASLRARVRLGLVPAASGADALAIAGWDGPANYDNDTAKFSTVLRTWEQRFGARVVAVGFDTLHLSIATPPTQTEDALLIAAEHFAFCPDNIWQGSRPHTLISYADQLVDAHSWEFWWD
;
A
#
# COMPACT_ATOMS: atom_id res chain seq x y z
N MET A 1 -22.40 8.78 -3.86
CA MET A 1 -21.52 9.52 -2.93
C MET A 1 -22.12 9.49 -1.53
N LEU A 2 -21.37 9.01 -0.53
CA LEU A 2 -21.84 8.99 0.88
C LEU A 2 -22.09 10.41 1.42
N PRO A 3 -23.08 10.60 2.33
CA PRO A 3 -23.30 11.85 3.06
C PRO A 3 -22.07 12.32 3.86
N PRO A 4 -21.93 13.64 4.14
CA PRO A 4 -20.75 14.18 4.84
C PRO A 4 -20.48 13.54 6.22
N ALA A 5 -21.52 13.23 6.99
CA ALA A 5 -21.39 12.60 8.30
C ALA A 5 -20.85 11.16 8.21
N GLU A 6 -21.28 10.41 7.19
CA GLU A 6 -20.80 9.05 6.94
C GLU A 6 -19.33 9.06 6.48
N ARG A 7 -18.93 10.04 5.66
CA ARG A 7 -17.51 10.21 5.29
C ARG A 7 -16.60 10.48 6.49
N LEU A 8 -17.07 11.28 7.45
CA LEU A 8 -16.33 11.54 8.69
C LEU A 8 -16.24 10.29 9.58
N ALA A 9 -17.28 9.45 9.57
CA ALA A 9 -17.25 8.18 10.30
C ALA A 9 -16.26 7.18 9.67
N VAL A 10 -16.16 7.15 8.34
CA VAL A 10 -15.16 6.33 7.61
C VAL A 10 -13.75 6.69 8.06
N THR A 11 -13.43 7.98 8.18
CA THR A 11 -12.08 8.45 8.50
C THR A 11 -11.84 8.74 9.98
N ALA A 12 -12.74 8.31 10.87
CA ALA A 12 -12.50 8.40 12.31
C ALA A 12 -11.26 7.57 12.72
N PRO A 13 -10.46 8.02 13.71
CA PRO A 13 -10.66 9.20 14.56
C PRO A 13 -10.11 10.51 13.96
N PHE A 14 -9.49 10.48 12.78
CA PHE A 14 -8.81 11.65 12.22
C PHE A 14 -9.74 12.62 11.51
N GLY A 15 -10.88 12.14 11.02
CA GLY A 15 -11.83 12.94 10.27
C GLY A 15 -11.18 13.49 9.00
N GLN A 16 -11.13 14.81 8.87
CA GLN A 16 -10.49 15.48 7.72
C GLN A 16 -9.03 15.90 7.98
N ARG A 17 -8.50 15.65 9.19
CA ARG A 17 -7.14 16.07 9.54
C ARG A 17 -6.15 15.00 9.14
N TRP A 18 -5.03 15.41 8.56
CA TRP A 18 -3.89 14.52 8.34
C TRP A 18 -3.17 14.25 9.67
N PRO A 19 -3.02 12.97 10.08
CA PRO A 19 -2.36 12.66 11.36
C PRO A 19 -0.83 12.68 11.29
N GLY A 20 -0.25 12.84 10.09
CA GLY A 20 1.19 12.69 9.88
C GLY A 20 1.56 11.30 9.35
N LEU A 21 2.85 11.12 9.13
CA LEU A 21 3.41 9.82 8.72
C LEU A 21 3.55 8.91 9.93
N ALA A 22 3.16 7.65 9.77
CA ALA A 22 3.40 6.59 10.73
C ALA A 22 4.91 6.42 10.99
N PRO A 23 5.33 6.20 12.25
CA PRO A 23 6.72 5.92 12.54
C PRO A 23 7.15 4.61 11.87
N GLY A 24 8.32 4.60 11.23
CA GLY A 24 8.90 3.39 10.66
C GLY A 24 9.62 2.54 11.70
N ARG A 25 9.77 1.24 11.42
CA ARG A 25 10.73 0.35 12.09
C ARG A 25 11.75 -0.15 11.07
N PRO A 26 12.89 0.54 10.91
CA PRO A 26 13.89 0.18 9.91
C PRO A 26 14.66 -1.10 10.26
N THR A 27 14.59 -1.55 11.51
CA THR A 27 15.17 -2.82 11.97
C THR A 27 14.14 -3.93 11.90
N GLY A 28 14.43 -4.98 11.12
CA GLY A 28 13.56 -6.14 10.94
C GLY A 28 14.21 -7.21 10.06
N PRO A 29 13.43 -8.17 9.53
CA PRO A 29 13.91 -9.14 8.57
C PRO A 29 14.41 -8.45 7.29
N ASP A 30 15.18 -9.19 6.49
CA ASP A 30 15.69 -8.71 5.20
C ASP A 30 14.51 -8.47 4.24
N PRO A 31 14.24 -7.21 3.83
CA PRO A 31 13.13 -6.89 2.95
C PRO A 31 13.16 -7.61 1.60
N ASP A 32 14.36 -7.89 1.08
CA ASP A 32 14.49 -8.52 -0.24
C ASP A 32 14.15 -10.02 -0.15
N LYS A 33 14.42 -10.64 1.01
CA LYS A 33 14.02 -12.03 1.28
C LYS A 33 12.50 -12.14 1.43
N GLU A 34 11.88 -11.27 2.23
CA GLU A 34 10.42 -11.22 2.41
C GLU A 34 9.70 -10.96 1.07
N ALA A 35 10.29 -10.12 0.21
CA ALA A 35 9.76 -9.86 -1.12
C ALA A 35 9.88 -11.08 -2.05
N ALA A 36 10.98 -11.82 -1.99
CA ALA A 36 11.15 -13.05 -2.77
C ALA A 36 10.11 -14.11 -2.36
N GLU A 37 9.90 -14.33 -1.06
CA GLU A 37 8.91 -15.28 -0.55
C GLU A 37 7.48 -14.88 -0.97
N TYR A 38 7.13 -13.59 -0.84
CA TYR A 38 5.82 -13.11 -1.30
C TYR A 38 5.66 -13.21 -2.82
N ALA A 39 6.72 -12.96 -3.61
CA ALA A 39 6.67 -13.08 -5.06
C ALA A 39 6.43 -14.54 -5.51
N GLU A 40 7.07 -15.51 -4.86
CA GLU A 40 6.82 -16.94 -5.12
C GLU A 40 5.37 -17.32 -4.80
N PHE A 41 4.88 -16.90 -3.63
CA PHE A 41 3.48 -17.10 -3.25
C PHE A 41 2.51 -16.46 -4.25
N PHE A 42 2.76 -15.20 -4.62
CA PHE A 42 1.96 -14.45 -5.58
C PHE A 42 1.88 -15.15 -6.94
N ALA A 43 3.02 -15.64 -7.45
CA ALA A 43 3.09 -16.37 -8.71
C ALA A 43 2.37 -17.72 -8.63
N SER A 44 2.40 -18.40 -7.48
CA SER A 44 1.73 -19.69 -7.29
C SER A 44 0.20 -19.61 -7.39
N LEU A 45 -0.39 -18.47 -7.02
CA LEU A 45 -1.84 -18.26 -7.03
C LEU A 45 -2.38 -17.80 -8.38
N ARG A 46 -1.53 -17.32 -9.29
CA ARG A 46 -1.95 -16.68 -10.56
C ARG A 46 -1.39 -17.42 -11.77
N ALA A 47 -2.30 -17.95 -12.58
CA ALA A 47 -1.95 -18.71 -13.80
C ALA A 47 -1.26 -17.86 -14.90
N ARG A 48 -1.30 -16.53 -14.81
CA ARG A 48 -0.75 -15.62 -15.83
C ARG A 48 -0.08 -14.40 -15.20
N VAL A 49 1.18 -14.56 -14.80
CA VAL A 49 2.08 -13.46 -14.43
C VAL A 49 3.18 -13.35 -15.48
N ARG A 50 3.67 -12.13 -15.72
CA ARG A 50 4.82 -11.86 -16.59
C ARG A 50 5.92 -11.23 -15.75
N LEU A 51 7.16 -11.70 -15.94
CA LEU A 51 8.32 -11.08 -15.32
C LEU A 51 8.81 -9.94 -16.20
N GLY A 52 8.97 -8.76 -15.60
CA GLY A 52 9.59 -7.60 -16.22
C GLY A 52 10.94 -7.32 -15.57
N LEU A 53 11.93 -6.92 -16.37
CA LEU A 53 13.22 -6.45 -15.88
C LEU A 53 13.29 -4.95 -16.10
N VAL A 54 13.52 -4.21 -15.02
CA VAL A 54 13.61 -2.74 -15.04
C VAL A 54 14.93 -2.34 -14.39
N PRO A 55 15.82 -1.62 -15.08
CA PRO A 55 17.05 -1.13 -14.47
C PRO A 55 16.72 0.02 -13.51
N ALA A 56 16.63 -0.29 -12.22
CA ALA A 56 16.24 0.66 -11.18
C ALA A 56 17.01 0.40 -9.88
N ALA A 57 17.13 1.43 -9.04
CA ALA A 57 17.80 1.33 -7.75
C ALA A 57 16.90 0.81 -6.62
N SER A 58 15.58 0.79 -6.84
CA SER A 58 14.56 0.40 -5.86
C SER A 58 13.26 -0.04 -6.55
N GLY A 59 12.32 -0.63 -5.81
CA GLY A 59 11.01 -0.98 -6.34
C GLY A 59 10.16 0.25 -6.67
N ALA A 60 10.27 1.29 -5.85
CA ALA A 60 9.66 2.60 -6.10
C ALA A 60 10.17 3.24 -7.40
N ASP A 61 11.48 3.18 -7.65
CA ASP A 61 12.08 3.64 -8.92
C ASP A 61 11.65 2.77 -10.10
N ALA A 62 11.60 1.45 -9.89
CA ALA A 62 11.17 0.52 -10.93
C ALA A 62 9.74 0.83 -11.40
N LEU A 63 8.83 1.16 -10.49
CA LEU A 63 7.46 1.54 -10.84
C LEU A 63 7.43 2.78 -11.76
N ALA A 64 8.22 3.81 -11.44
CA ALA A 64 8.28 5.03 -12.24
C ALA A 64 8.95 4.81 -13.59
N ILE A 65 10.03 4.01 -13.65
CA ILE A 65 10.81 3.76 -14.86
C ILE A 65 10.08 2.80 -15.81
N ALA A 66 9.29 1.86 -15.27
CA ALA A 66 8.54 0.88 -16.07
C ALA A 66 7.50 1.52 -17.00
N GLY A 67 7.17 2.81 -16.80
CA GLY A 67 6.13 3.50 -17.55
C GLY A 67 4.74 3.06 -17.14
N TRP A 68 4.53 2.72 -15.86
CA TRP A 68 3.19 2.51 -15.33
C TRP A 68 2.42 3.84 -15.39
N ASP A 69 1.28 3.85 -16.08
CA ASP A 69 0.45 5.05 -16.29
C ASP A 69 -0.33 5.51 -15.04
N GLY A 70 -0.09 4.85 -13.90
CA GLY A 70 -0.72 5.13 -12.62
C GLY A 70 -2.00 4.32 -12.39
N PRO A 71 -2.64 4.53 -11.23
CA PRO A 71 -3.92 3.91 -10.95
C PRO A 71 -5.00 4.55 -11.82
N ALA A 72 -5.43 3.80 -12.83
CA ALA A 72 -6.46 4.19 -13.78
C ALA A 72 -7.62 4.93 -13.09
N ASN A 73 -8.09 6.03 -13.70
CA ASN A 73 -9.19 6.90 -13.21
C ASN A 73 -8.94 7.72 -11.92
N TYR A 74 -7.81 7.55 -11.21
CA TYR A 74 -7.55 8.26 -9.94
C TYR A 74 -6.55 9.42 -10.08
N ASP A 75 -5.31 9.12 -10.48
CA ASP A 75 -4.23 10.10 -10.75
C ASP A 75 -3.24 9.43 -11.73
N ASN A 76 -2.54 10.21 -12.56
CA ASN A 76 -1.57 9.71 -13.55
C ASN A 76 -0.13 10.20 -13.29
N ASP A 77 0.10 10.88 -12.16
CA ASP A 77 1.44 11.29 -11.76
C ASP A 77 2.14 10.17 -10.98
N THR A 78 2.74 9.23 -11.72
CA THR A 78 3.48 8.08 -11.17
C THR A 78 4.62 8.51 -10.23
N ALA A 79 5.15 9.73 -10.36
CA ALA A 79 6.18 10.23 -9.45
C ALA A 79 5.65 10.43 -8.02
N LYS A 80 4.38 10.81 -7.84
CA LYS A 80 3.74 10.86 -6.51
C LYS A 80 3.66 9.48 -5.87
N PHE A 81 3.20 8.48 -6.62
CA PHE A 81 3.11 7.10 -6.13
C PHE A 81 4.48 6.55 -5.77
N SER A 82 5.45 6.72 -6.68
CA SER A 82 6.86 6.34 -6.44
C SER A 82 7.43 7.01 -5.18
N THR A 83 7.12 8.30 -4.95
CA THR A 83 7.56 9.01 -3.76
C THR A 83 7.00 8.39 -2.48
N VAL A 84 5.69 8.12 -2.44
CA VAL A 84 5.05 7.47 -1.28
C VAL A 84 5.67 6.09 -1.03
N LEU A 85 5.82 5.28 -2.09
CA LEU A 85 6.43 3.96 -2.01
C LEU A 85 7.85 4.03 -1.46
N ARG A 86 8.68 4.97 -1.93
CA ARG A 86 10.04 5.16 -1.39
C ARG A 86 10.02 5.44 0.11
N THR A 87 9.05 6.19 0.61
CA THR A 87 8.92 6.41 2.06
C THR A 87 8.59 5.12 2.82
N TRP A 88 7.81 4.21 2.22
CA TRP A 88 7.48 2.91 2.81
C TRP A 88 8.62 1.91 2.69
N GLU A 89 9.41 1.96 1.61
CA GLU A 89 10.64 1.19 1.49
C GLU A 89 11.59 1.49 2.65
N GLN A 90 11.73 2.78 3.00
CA GLN A 90 12.60 3.25 4.08
C GLN A 90 12.05 2.95 5.47
N ARG A 91 10.72 3.03 5.67
CA ARG A 91 10.09 2.91 7.00
C ARG A 91 9.68 1.49 7.37
N PHE A 92 9.25 0.70 6.39
CA PHE A 92 8.60 -0.60 6.60
C PHE A 92 9.29 -1.73 5.83
N GLY A 93 10.38 -1.43 5.11
CA GLY A 93 11.00 -2.37 4.19
C GLY A 93 10.04 -2.80 3.08
N ALA A 94 9.16 -1.91 2.62
CA ALA A 94 8.25 -2.23 1.53
C ALA A 94 9.02 -2.60 0.25
N ARG A 95 8.47 -3.49 -0.58
CA ARG A 95 8.97 -3.82 -1.92
C ARG A 95 7.82 -4.01 -2.88
N VAL A 96 7.92 -3.38 -4.06
CA VAL A 96 6.97 -3.62 -5.16
C VAL A 96 7.20 -5.03 -5.70
N VAL A 97 6.16 -5.87 -5.64
CA VAL A 97 6.23 -7.27 -6.12
C VAL A 97 5.46 -7.45 -7.42
N ALA A 98 4.30 -6.81 -7.56
CA ALA A 98 3.52 -6.87 -8.79
C ALA A 98 2.75 -5.59 -9.06
N VAL A 99 2.57 -5.29 -10.34
CA VAL A 99 1.83 -4.14 -10.85
C VAL A 99 0.85 -4.65 -11.89
N GLY A 100 -0.42 -4.31 -11.72
CA GLY A 100 -1.49 -4.58 -12.67
C GLY A 100 -1.93 -3.31 -13.39
N PHE A 101 -3.07 -3.40 -14.08
CA PHE A 101 -3.68 -2.25 -14.74
C PHE A 101 -4.14 -1.18 -13.72
N ASP A 102 -4.76 -1.65 -12.64
CA ASP A 102 -5.41 -0.87 -11.60
C ASP A 102 -5.04 -1.41 -10.19
N THR A 103 -3.97 -2.20 -10.10
CA THR A 103 -3.57 -2.89 -8.86
C THR A 103 -2.08 -2.76 -8.59
N LEU A 104 -1.72 -2.71 -7.31
CA LEU A 104 -0.34 -2.69 -6.85
C LEU A 104 -0.18 -3.61 -5.64
N HIS A 105 0.82 -4.48 -5.66
CA HIS A 105 1.08 -5.45 -4.60
C HIS A 105 2.48 -5.24 -4.03
N LEU A 106 2.54 -5.06 -2.70
CA LEU A 106 3.76 -4.83 -1.95
C LEU A 106 4.01 -5.95 -0.94
N SER A 107 5.27 -6.37 -0.80
CA SER A 107 5.76 -7.09 0.38
C SER A 107 6.23 -6.10 1.44
N ILE A 108 6.03 -6.43 2.73
CA ILE A 108 6.32 -5.57 3.88
C ILE A 108 7.16 -6.33 4.91
N ALA A 109 8.39 -5.87 5.13
CA ALA A 109 9.32 -6.53 6.05
C ALA A 109 8.97 -6.26 7.52
N THR A 110 8.56 -5.04 7.85
CA THR A 110 8.26 -4.61 9.22
C THR A 110 6.85 -4.03 9.32
N PRO A 111 5.81 -4.88 9.32
CA PRO A 111 4.43 -4.43 9.47
C PRO A 111 4.19 -3.83 10.87
N PRO A 112 3.14 -3.00 11.03
CA PRO A 112 2.76 -2.51 12.35
C PRO A 112 2.35 -3.68 13.24
N THR A 113 2.81 -3.68 14.49
CA THR A 113 2.47 -4.74 15.47
C THR A 113 1.39 -4.28 16.46
N GLN A 114 0.91 -3.04 16.34
CA GLN A 114 -0.06 -2.42 17.24
C GLN A 114 -1.08 -1.64 16.41
N THR A 115 -2.34 -1.67 16.84
CA THR A 115 -3.45 -0.99 16.14
C THR A 115 -3.23 0.52 16.03
N GLU A 116 -2.59 1.17 17.01
CA GLU A 116 -2.32 2.61 16.97
C GLU A 116 -1.39 3.00 15.82
N ASP A 117 -0.29 2.26 15.63
CA ASP A 117 0.63 2.45 14.50
C ASP A 117 -0.07 2.09 13.17
N ALA A 118 -0.83 1.00 13.17
CA ALA A 118 -1.59 0.55 12.00
C ALA A 118 -2.64 1.59 11.57
N LEU A 119 -3.21 2.35 12.51
CA LEU A 119 -4.20 3.39 12.23
C LEU A 119 -3.58 4.58 11.48
N LEU A 120 -2.33 4.93 11.80
CA LEU A 120 -1.58 5.93 11.03
C LEU A 120 -1.30 5.43 9.62
N ILE A 121 -0.85 4.17 9.46
CA ILE A 121 -0.62 3.57 8.13
C ILE A 121 -1.93 3.48 7.34
N ALA A 122 -3.05 3.14 7.97
CA ALA A 122 -4.37 3.14 7.36
C ALA A 122 -4.75 4.52 6.81
N ALA A 123 -4.40 5.60 7.52
CA ALA A 123 -4.61 6.96 7.02
C ALA A 123 -3.73 7.27 5.80
N GLU A 124 -2.48 6.78 5.77
CA GLU A 124 -1.62 6.87 4.57
C GLU A 124 -2.19 6.08 3.40
N HIS A 125 -2.64 4.84 3.63
CA HIS A 125 -3.28 4.00 2.61
C HIS A 125 -4.53 4.66 2.07
N PHE A 126 -5.36 5.27 2.93
CA PHE A 126 -6.54 6.00 2.49
C PHE A 126 -6.19 7.20 1.60
N ALA A 127 -5.11 7.92 1.91
CA ALA A 127 -4.64 9.02 1.07
C ALA A 127 -4.03 8.55 -0.26
N PHE A 128 -3.44 7.35 -0.29
CA PHE A 128 -2.80 6.74 -1.45
C PHE A 128 -3.79 6.02 -2.39
N CYS A 129 -4.75 5.31 -1.79
CA CYS A 129 -5.74 4.46 -2.45
C CYS A 129 -7.03 4.43 -1.59
N PRO A 130 -7.92 5.42 -1.75
CA PRO A 130 -9.16 5.50 -0.97
C PRO A 130 -10.10 4.30 -1.18
N ASP A 131 -10.07 3.69 -2.36
CA ASP A 131 -10.99 2.62 -2.77
C ASP A 131 -10.83 1.35 -1.95
N ASN A 132 -9.63 1.07 -1.44
CA ASN A 132 -9.38 0.00 -0.47
C ASN A 132 -10.32 0.08 0.76
N ILE A 133 -10.74 1.28 1.15
CA ILE A 133 -11.63 1.51 2.30
C ILE A 133 -13.06 1.84 1.84
N TRP A 134 -13.23 2.64 0.79
CA TRP A 134 -14.57 3.02 0.31
C TRP A 134 -15.30 1.87 -0.39
N GLN A 135 -14.58 1.10 -1.21
CA GLN A 135 -15.14 0.08 -2.09
C GLN A 135 -14.77 -1.34 -1.66
N GLY A 136 -13.83 -1.49 -0.71
CA GLY A 136 -13.43 -2.77 -0.15
C GLY A 136 -14.61 -3.58 0.44
N SER A 137 -14.48 -4.91 0.36
CA SER A 137 -15.49 -5.86 0.87
C SER A 137 -15.49 -5.95 2.40
N ARG A 138 -15.86 -4.85 3.07
CA ARG A 138 -15.63 -4.61 4.51
C ARG A 138 -14.13 -4.66 4.85
N PRO A 139 -13.58 -3.58 5.40
CA PRO A 139 -14.25 -2.63 6.27
C PRO A 139 -14.40 -1.24 5.64
N HIS A 140 -15.55 -0.60 5.90
CA HIS A 140 -15.81 0.77 5.45
C HIS A 140 -15.27 1.84 6.42
N THR A 141 -14.33 1.50 7.31
CA THR A 141 -13.77 2.44 8.29
C THR A 141 -12.26 2.26 8.40
N LEU A 142 -11.56 3.36 8.68
CA LEU A 142 -10.13 3.38 8.92
C LEU A 142 -9.72 2.45 10.07
N ILE A 143 -10.48 2.43 11.16
CA ILE A 143 -10.17 1.60 12.34
C ILE A 143 -10.20 0.12 11.98
N SER A 144 -11.28 -0.33 11.33
CA SER A 144 -11.38 -1.74 10.97
C SER A 144 -10.42 -2.14 9.85
N TYR A 145 -9.98 -1.19 9.00
CA TYR A 145 -8.91 -1.42 8.03
C TYR A 145 -7.55 -1.54 8.73
N ALA A 146 -7.28 -0.68 9.73
CA ALA A 146 -6.06 -0.72 10.52
C ALA A 146 -5.87 -2.07 11.22
N ASP A 147 -6.93 -2.68 11.75
CA ASP A 147 -6.87 -4.01 12.36
C ASP A 147 -6.38 -5.09 11.38
N GLN A 148 -6.62 -4.93 10.07
CA GLN A 148 -6.13 -5.86 9.05
C GLN A 148 -4.67 -5.63 8.68
N LEU A 149 -4.11 -4.47 9.01
CA LEU A 149 -2.71 -4.15 8.73
C LEU A 149 -1.76 -4.69 9.81
N VAL A 150 -2.29 -5.03 11.00
CA VAL A 150 -1.47 -5.57 12.10
C VAL A 150 -0.86 -6.90 11.66
N ASP A 151 0.46 -6.99 11.74
CA ASP A 151 1.27 -8.13 11.32
C ASP A 151 1.08 -8.55 9.84
N ALA A 152 0.52 -7.66 9.01
CA ALA A 152 0.29 -7.92 7.60
C ALA A 152 1.55 -7.67 6.76
N HIS A 153 2.24 -8.75 6.40
CA HIS A 153 3.45 -8.74 5.58
C HIS A 153 3.24 -8.46 4.09
N SER A 154 2.01 -8.15 3.67
CA SER A 154 1.70 -7.76 2.31
C SER A 154 0.61 -6.70 2.28
N TRP A 155 0.79 -5.68 1.44
CA TRP A 155 -0.22 -4.66 1.18
C TRP A 155 -0.67 -4.73 -0.28
N GLU A 156 -1.98 -4.66 -0.48
CA GLU A 156 -2.60 -4.71 -1.80
C GLU A 156 -3.44 -3.46 -2.00
N PHE A 157 -3.31 -2.85 -3.17
CA PHE A 157 -4.04 -1.65 -3.57
C PHE A 157 -4.78 -1.91 -4.86
N TRP A 158 -6.00 -1.39 -4.94
CA TRP A 158 -6.87 -1.45 -6.10
C TRP A 158 -7.64 -0.13 -6.25
N TRP A 159 -7.70 0.40 -7.46
CA TRP A 159 -8.41 1.65 -7.80
C TRP A 159 -9.47 1.38 -8.88
N ASP A 160 -10.66 1.99 -8.77
CA ASP A 160 -11.76 1.86 -9.76
C ASP A 160 -12.35 3.23 -10.17
#